data_AF-A0A326RYM6-F1
#
_entry.id   AF-A0A326RYM6-F1
#
_cell.length_a   1.000
_cell.length_b   1.000
_cell.length_c   1.000
_cell.angle_alpha   90.00
_cell.angle_beta   90.00
_cell.angle_gamma   90.00
#
_symmetry.space_group_name_H-M   'P 1'
#
loop_
_entity.id
_entity.type
_entity.pdbx_description
1 polymer ?
#
loop_
_entity_poly.entity_id
_entity_poly.type
_entity_poly.pdbx_seq_one_letter_code
_entity_poly.pdbx_strand_id
1 'polypeptide(L)'
;MKPTIKLSFLPKIAVVISILIFGSCTESSDPNESGNFSNTTAVFLLIDEESIDNGNEPNNFSSTDVNDQLAELGQRQPLRFFEQNVGREITLYTGQVGDEGWFALKTIPSSWRSAGPSGNGLRNYLTPGPGLGARIPDDDREVLLDKIPNVTPLRATGLAMLVGQTIFAVVYDSDISINYSPLTGNLQGANLGIVGFDVLGVSSRTDGSSSSLPAVRVRIRNAGMLRDGELALFSNAPTPQSSSEPFDINPPSSPPSIQLGEPN
;
A
#
# COMPACT_ATOMS: atom_id res chain seq x y z
N MET A 1 -4.72 80.99 31.83
CA MET A 1 -4.81 80.60 30.40
C MET A 1 -6.20 80.03 30.13
N LYS A 2 -6.66 80.20 28.90
CA LYS A 2 -8.00 79.91 28.35
C LYS A 2 -8.53 78.48 28.59
N PRO A 3 -9.85 78.27 28.39
CA PRO A 3 -10.65 77.14 28.88
C PRO A 3 -10.75 76.00 27.84
N THR A 4 -11.60 75.00 28.11
CA THR A 4 -12.65 74.44 27.20
C THR A 4 -12.77 72.91 27.29
N ILE A 5 -13.85 72.44 27.94
CA ILE A 5 -14.88 71.49 27.48
C ILE A 5 -14.51 70.53 26.33
N LYS A 6 -14.78 69.22 26.50
CA LYS A 6 -15.79 68.50 25.68
C LYS A 6 -16.13 67.10 26.18
N LEU A 7 -17.44 66.94 26.38
CA LEU A 7 -18.20 65.71 26.46
C LEU A 7 -18.22 65.04 25.06
N SER A 8 -18.02 63.72 25.00
CA SER A 8 -18.46 62.90 23.85
C SER A 8 -18.65 61.46 24.30
N PHE A 9 -19.90 61.02 24.41
CA PHE A 9 -20.55 60.08 23.46
C PHE A 9 -19.98 58.65 23.53
N LEU A 10 -20.67 57.78 24.26
CA LEU A 10 -20.63 56.33 24.03
C LEU A 10 -21.99 55.91 23.43
N PRO A 11 -22.01 55.29 22.25
CA PRO A 11 -23.23 54.86 21.59
C PRO A 11 -23.72 53.52 22.15
N LYS A 12 -25.04 53.34 22.04
CA LYS A 12 -25.81 52.14 22.36
C LYS A 12 -25.27 50.93 21.58
N ILE A 13 -24.88 49.87 22.28
CA ILE A 13 -24.59 48.57 21.67
C ILE A 13 -25.93 47.96 21.26
N ALA A 14 -26.16 47.88 19.95
CA ALA A 14 -27.20 47.05 19.37
C ALA A 14 -26.71 45.60 19.37
N VAL A 15 -27.42 44.73 20.08
CA VAL A 15 -27.21 43.28 20.02
C VAL A 15 -27.87 42.77 18.74
N VAL A 16 -27.07 42.40 17.75
CA VAL A 16 -27.53 41.66 16.57
C VAL A 16 -27.50 40.17 16.95
N ILE A 17 -28.69 39.58 17.11
CA ILE A 17 -28.86 38.13 17.25
C ILE A 17 -28.70 37.53 15.86
N SER A 18 -27.51 37.01 15.56
CA SER A 18 -27.29 36.15 14.39
C SER A 18 -27.84 34.76 14.67
N ILE A 19 -28.96 34.44 14.04
CA ILE A 19 -29.53 33.10 13.99
C ILE A 19 -28.66 32.26 13.05
N LEU A 20 -27.82 31.38 13.61
CA LEU A 20 -27.15 30.33 12.86
C LEU A 20 -28.18 29.24 12.52
N ILE A 21 -28.51 29.14 11.24
CA ILE A 21 -29.29 28.03 10.69
C ILE A 21 -28.35 26.81 10.66
N PHE A 22 -28.62 25.81 11.49
CA PHE A 22 -28.00 24.50 11.38
C PHE A 22 -28.41 23.89 10.03
N GLY A 23 -27.51 23.94 9.05
CA GLY A 23 -27.59 23.11 7.87
C GLY A 23 -27.46 21.66 8.31
N SER A 24 -28.59 20.95 8.30
CA SER A 24 -28.64 19.49 8.38
C SER A 24 -27.90 18.94 7.16
N CYS A 25 -26.66 18.50 7.32
CA CYS A 25 -25.98 17.70 6.30
C CYS A 25 -26.74 16.37 6.21
N THR A 26 -27.63 16.29 5.23
CA THR A 26 -28.14 15.03 4.70
C THR A 26 -26.95 14.24 4.17
N GLU A 27 -26.63 13.16 4.87
CA GLU A 27 -25.70 12.13 4.45
C GLU A 27 -26.25 11.52 3.15
N SER A 28 -25.73 11.98 2.01
CA SER A 28 -26.04 11.39 0.71
C SER A 28 -25.25 10.10 0.59
N SER A 29 -25.81 9.02 1.10
CA SER A 29 -25.38 7.67 0.77
C SER A 29 -25.63 7.45 -0.72
N ASP A 30 -24.56 7.50 -1.50
CA ASP A 30 -24.56 7.15 -2.92
C ASP A 30 -24.85 5.64 -3.04
N PRO A 31 -25.96 5.21 -3.67
CA PRO A 31 -26.45 3.83 -3.59
C PRO A 31 -25.64 2.82 -4.44
N ASN A 32 -24.41 3.16 -4.85
CA ASN A 32 -23.59 2.35 -5.73
C ASN A 32 -22.26 1.86 -5.11
N GLU A 33 -22.09 1.95 -3.79
CA GLU A 33 -20.94 1.38 -3.09
C GLU A 33 -21.10 -0.14 -2.92
N SER A 34 -20.94 -0.87 -4.02
CA SER A 34 -20.89 -2.34 -4.03
C SER A 34 -19.54 -2.82 -3.50
N GLY A 35 -19.47 -3.00 -2.18
CA GLY A 35 -18.36 -3.59 -1.45
C GLY A 35 -18.21 -2.89 -0.10
N ASN A 36 -18.64 -3.55 0.98
CA ASN A 36 -18.51 -3.01 2.33
C ASN A 36 -17.04 -3.16 2.78
N PHE A 37 -16.15 -2.32 2.25
CA PHE A 37 -14.75 -2.29 2.64
C PHE A 37 -14.63 -1.59 3.99
N SER A 38 -14.22 -2.34 5.03
CA SER A 38 -13.92 -1.73 6.32
C SER A 38 -12.56 -1.04 6.23
N ASN A 39 -12.55 0.29 6.13
CA ASN A 39 -11.33 1.11 6.10
C ASN A 39 -10.53 1.10 7.42
N THR A 40 -10.84 0.22 8.38
CA THR A 40 -10.17 0.22 9.68
C THR A 40 -8.77 -0.35 9.61
N THR A 41 -8.55 -1.39 8.79
CA THR A 41 -7.29 -2.13 8.73
C THR A 41 -6.93 -2.47 7.28
N ALA A 42 -5.73 -2.08 6.83
CA ALA A 42 -5.22 -2.45 5.50
C ALA A 42 -4.20 -3.59 5.58
N VAL A 43 -4.24 -4.49 4.61
CA VAL A 43 -3.25 -5.57 4.47
C VAL A 43 -1.99 -5.01 3.83
N PHE A 44 -0.86 -5.20 4.52
CA PHE A 44 0.44 -4.78 4.02
C PHE A 44 1.00 -5.79 3.01
N LEU A 45 1.34 -5.31 1.81
CA LEU A 45 2.00 -6.10 0.76
C LEU A 45 3.26 -5.41 0.22
N LEU A 46 4.02 -6.15 -0.55
CA LEU A 46 5.08 -5.64 -1.41
C LEU A 46 4.68 -5.92 -2.86
N ILE A 47 5.00 -5.01 -3.77
CA ILE A 47 4.75 -5.14 -5.20
C ILE A 47 6.05 -4.79 -5.92
N ASP A 48 6.44 -5.51 -6.96
CA ASP A 48 7.61 -5.20 -7.77
C ASP A 48 7.26 -4.99 -9.25
N GLU A 49 8.29 -5.02 -10.11
CA GLU A 49 8.23 -4.57 -11.50
C GLU A 49 7.30 -5.41 -12.40
N GLU A 50 7.06 -6.66 -12.02
CA GLU A 50 6.15 -7.58 -12.72
C GLU A 50 4.67 -7.16 -12.57
N SER A 51 4.38 -6.18 -11.73
CA SER A 51 3.06 -5.56 -11.63
C SER A 51 3.05 -4.06 -11.80
N ILE A 52 3.86 -3.31 -11.04
CA ILE A 52 3.83 -1.84 -11.09
C ILE A 52 5.23 -1.33 -11.37
N ASP A 53 5.51 -1.12 -12.65
CA ASP A 53 6.68 -0.41 -13.15
C ASP A 53 6.37 0.19 -14.53
N ASN A 54 7.28 1.02 -15.05
CA ASN A 54 7.16 1.62 -16.35
C ASN A 54 7.50 0.70 -17.52
N GLY A 55 6.76 0.83 -18.61
CA GLY A 55 7.06 0.12 -19.86
C GLY A 55 6.78 -1.38 -19.85
N ASN A 56 6.36 -1.95 -18.71
CA ASN A 56 6.01 -3.36 -18.60
C ASN A 56 4.55 -3.57 -18.99
N GLU A 57 4.33 -4.11 -20.19
CA GLU A 57 3.03 -4.67 -20.54
C GLU A 57 2.66 -5.79 -19.55
N PRO A 58 1.39 -5.97 -19.22
CA PRO A 58 0.21 -5.28 -19.78
C PRO A 58 -0.27 -4.04 -18.98
N ASN A 59 0.35 -3.70 -17.85
CA ASN A 59 -0.04 -2.51 -17.07
C ASN A 59 0.45 -1.22 -17.75
N ASN A 60 1.68 -1.25 -18.26
CA ASN A 60 2.33 -0.25 -19.10
C ASN A 60 2.23 1.19 -18.57
N PHE A 61 2.60 1.39 -17.30
CA PHE A 61 2.70 2.72 -16.73
C PHE A 61 3.84 3.51 -17.40
N SER A 62 3.77 4.84 -17.36
CA SER A 62 4.93 5.67 -17.73
C SER A 62 5.89 5.82 -16.55
N SER A 63 7.16 6.16 -16.81
CA SER A 63 8.14 6.46 -15.74
C SER A 63 7.63 7.54 -14.78
N THR A 64 6.87 8.50 -15.29
CA THR A 64 6.27 9.57 -14.48
C THR A 64 5.11 9.07 -13.62
N ASP A 65 4.33 8.08 -14.07
CA ASP A 65 3.20 7.52 -13.33
C ASP A 65 3.66 6.80 -12.05
N VAL A 66 4.82 6.14 -12.14
CA VAL A 66 5.40 5.33 -11.06
C VAL A 66 6.54 6.02 -10.31
N ASN A 67 6.79 7.30 -10.56
CA ASN A 67 7.87 8.05 -9.91
C ASN A 67 9.28 7.48 -10.13
N ASP A 68 9.56 6.86 -11.27
CA ASP A 68 10.88 6.30 -11.60
C ASP A 68 12.01 7.34 -11.41
N GLN A 69 11.76 8.61 -11.78
CA GLN A 69 12.72 9.70 -11.56
C GLN A 69 13.02 10.03 -10.08
N LEU A 70 12.23 9.51 -9.15
CA LEU A 70 12.38 9.67 -7.70
C LEU A 70 12.78 8.36 -7.01
N ALA A 71 12.99 7.28 -7.78
CA ALA A 71 13.29 5.96 -7.25
C ALA A 71 14.58 6.01 -6.44
N GLU A 72 14.49 5.56 -5.18
CA GLU A 72 15.63 5.47 -4.29
C GLU A 72 15.35 4.52 -3.12
N LEU A 73 16.41 4.14 -2.40
CA LEU A 73 16.29 3.41 -1.15
C LEU A 73 15.41 4.17 -0.17
N GLY A 74 14.34 3.52 0.30
CA GLY A 74 13.46 4.08 1.32
C GLY A 74 12.47 5.14 0.80
N GLN A 75 12.27 5.27 -0.52
CA GLN A 75 11.24 6.12 -1.09
C GLN A 75 9.83 5.62 -0.68
N ARG A 76 9.02 6.49 -0.09
CA ARG A 76 7.67 6.17 0.40
C ARG A 76 6.65 7.25 0.07
N GLN A 77 6.92 8.06 -0.96
CA GLN A 77 5.91 8.95 -1.52
C GLN A 77 4.87 8.14 -2.32
N PRO A 78 3.59 8.54 -2.30
CA PRO A 78 2.58 7.92 -3.15
C PRO A 78 2.97 7.96 -4.63
N LEU A 79 2.70 6.87 -5.36
CA LEU A 79 2.86 6.87 -6.81
C LEU A 79 1.93 7.88 -7.45
N ARG A 80 2.45 8.70 -8.38
CA ARG A 80 1.73 9.82 -8.97
C ARG A 80 0.41 9.39 -9.61
N PHE A 81 0.40 8.31 -10.37
CA PHE A 81 -0.83 7.83 -11.00
C PHE A 81 -1.89 7.47 -9.96
N PHE A 82 -1.51 6.74 -8.90
CA PHE A 82 -2.43 6.32 -7.85
C PHE A 82 -2.95 7.52 -7.04
N GLU A 83 -2.09 8.47 -6.72
CA GLU A 83 -2.49 9.70 -6.02
C GLU A 83 -3.52 10.52 -6.82
N GLN A 84 -3.34 10.62 -8.14
CA GLN A 84 -4.20 11.42 -9.01
C GLN A 84 -5.50 10.71 -9.42
N ASN A 85 -5.60 9.41 -9.20
CA ASN A 85 -6.72 8.58 -9.65
C ASN A 85 -7.46 7.89 -8.49
N VAL A 86 -7.44 8.44 -7.27
CA VAL A 86 -8.22 7.91 -6.15
C VAL A 86 -9.70 7.73 -6.53
N GLY A 87 -10.25 6.55 -6.23
CA GLY A 87 -11.61 6.14 -6.58
C GLY A 87 -11.73 5.47 -7.95
N ARG A 88 -10.73 5.56 -8.82
CA ARG A 88 -10.74 4.90 -10.13
C ARG A 88 -10.57 3.39 -9.96
N GLU A 89 -11.34 2.63 -10.76
CA GLU A 89 -11.10 1.19 -10.91
C GLU A 89 -10.11 0.93 -12.05
N ILE A 90 -9.12 0.09 -11.78
CA ILE A 90 -8.14 -0.38 -12.76
C ILE A 90 -7.95 -1.89 -12.63
N THR A 91 -7.34 -2.48 -13.65
CA THR A 91 -6.87 -3.87 -13.59
C THR A 91 -5.35 -3.84 -13.44
N LEU A 92 -4.84 -4.58 -12.46
CA LEU A 92 -3.42 -4.82 -12.28
C LEU A 92 -3.12 -6.28 -12.63
N TYR A 93 -2.16 -6.48 -13.51
CA TYR A 93 -1.62 -7.79 -13.81
C TYR A 93 -0.43 -8.07 -12.89
N THR A 94 -0.26 -9.32 -12.45
CA THR A 94 0.58 -9.65 -11.28
C THR A 94 1.74 -10.61 -11.62
N GLY A 95 2.31 -10.47 -12.82
CA GLY A 95 3.40 -11.33 -13.30
C GLY A 95 2.97 -12.74 -13.72
N GLN A 96 3.87 -13.69 -13.50
CA GLN A 96 3.75 -15.09 -13.90
C GLN A 96 4.32 -16.04 -12.82
N VAL A 97 4.00 -17.33 -12.90
CA VAL A 97 4.59 -18.31 -11.97
C VAL A 97 6.12 -18.32 -12.11
N GLY A 98 6.81 -18.00 -11.02
CA GLY A 98 8.26 -17.87 -10.94
C GLY A 98 8.80 -16.45 -11.12
N ASP A 99 7.88 -15.51 -11.34
CA ASP A 99 8.11 -14.08 -11.57
C ASP A 99 6.87 -13.33 -11.04
N GLU A 100 6.58 -13.55 -9.76
CA GLU A 100 5.36 -13.04 -9.14
C GLU A 100 5.47 -11.53 -8.89
N GLY A 101 4.45 -10.76 -9.27
CA GLY A 101 4.50 -9.31 -9.04
C GLY A 101 4.16 -8.85 -7.62
N TRP A 102 3.55 -9.74 -6.81
CA TRP A 102 2.91 -9.38 -5.53
C TRP A 102 3.39 -10.32 -4.42
N PHE A 103 3.73 -9.77 -3.26
CA PHE A 103 4.29 -10.54 -2.15
C PHE A 103 3.64 -10.16 -0.82
N ALA A 104 3.38 -11.18 0.00
CA ALA A 104 2.98 -11.01 1.38
C ALA A 104 4.18 -11.10 2.32
N LEU A 105 4.27 -10.20 3.30
CA LEU A 105 5.06 -10.43 4.50
C LEU A 105 4.20 -11.16 5.53
N LYS A 106 4.60 -12.36 5.93
CA LYS A 106 3.91 -13.12 6.98
C LYS A 106 4.44 -12.82 8.39
N THR A 107 5.64 -12.26 8.47
CA THR A 107 6.34 -11.95 9.73
C THR A 107 7.19 -10.71 9.58
N ILE A 108 7.29 -9.91 10.66
CA ILE A 108 8.23 -8.78 10.74
C ILE A 108 9.51 -9.23 11.47
N PRO A 109 10.70 -9.00 10.87
CA PRO A 109 11.97 -9.29 11.55
C PRO A 109 12.12 -8.48 12.84
N SER A 110 12.65 -9.12 13.89
CA SER A 110 12.94 -8.42 15.16
C SER A 110 13.99 -7.31 15.00
N SER A 111 14.88 -7.45 14.02
CA SER A 111 15.86 -6.41 13.66
C SER A 111 15.18 -5.09 13.28
N TRP A 112 14.04 -5.15 12.59
CA TRP A 112 13.29 -3.95 12.17
C TRP A 112 12.71 -3.20 13.35
N ARG A 113 12.28 -3.90 14.42
CA ARG A 113 11.77 -3.25 15.65
C ARG A 113 12.82 -2.38 16.34
N SER A 114 14.09 -2.74 16.22
CA SER A 114 15.20 -2.01 16.85
C SER A 114 15.79 -0.92 15.94
N ALA A 115 15.39 -0.91 14.67
CA ALA A 115 15.95 -0.06 13.63
C ALA A 115 15.24 1.30 13.53
N GLY A 116 14.37 1.68 14.47
CA GLY A 116 13.66 2.96 14.41
C GLY A 116 13.11 3.40 15.76
N PRO A 117 12.43 4.56 15.80
CA PRO A 117 11.98 5.17 17.05
C PRO A 117 10.79 4.42 17.68
N SER A 118 10.15 3.50 16.95
CA SER A 118 9.02 2.73 17.44
C SER A 118 9.43 1.28 17.72
N GLY A 119 8.75 0.62 18.66
CA GLY A 119 8.87 -0.84 18.83
C GLY A 119 8.17 -1.65 17.73
N ASN A 120 7.59 -1.00 16.73
CA ASN A 120 6.86 -1.61 15.62
C ASN A 120 7.77 -1.70 14.39
N GLY A 121 8.15 -2.91 14.01
CA GLY A 121 9.10 -3.11 12.92
C GLY A 121 8.54 -2.70 11.55
N LEU A 122 7.26 -2.94 11.28
CA LEU A 122 6.64 -2.48 10.02
C LEU A 122 6.66 -0.94 9.93
N ARG A 123 6.39 -0.24 11.04
CA ARG A 123 6.47 1.24 11.07
C ARG A 123 7.88 1.75 10.85
N ASN A 124 8.89 1.09 11.40
CA ASN A 124 10.29 1.42 11.16
C ASN A 124 10.73 1.14 9.72
N TYR A 125 10.10 0.20 9.03
CA TYR A 125 10.31 -0.05 7.59
C TYR A 125 9.60 0.98 6.70
N LEU A 126 8.40 1.44 7.08
CA LEU A 126 7.62 2.45 6.34
C LEU A 126 8.08 3.89 6.60
N THR A 127 8.73 4.14 7.72
CA THR A 127 9.49 5.35 7.99
C THR A 127 10.94 4.92 8.19
N PRO A 128 11.67 4.68 7.08
CA PRO A 128 12.95 4.00 7.09
C PRO A 128 13.90 4.54 8.15
N GLY A 129 14.31 3.67 9.08
CA GLY A 129 15.41 3.94 10.00
C GLY A 129 16.75 3.32 9.53
N PRO A 130 17.81 3.37 10.36
CA PRO A 130 19.12 2.79 10.01
C PRO A 130 19.02 1.35 9.51
N GLY A 131 19.68 1.05 8.39
CA GLY A 131 19.65 -0.28 7.76
C GLY A 131 18.35 -0.65 7.02
N LEU A 132 17.33 0.22 7.03
CA LEU A 132 16.03 0.03 6.34
C LEU A 132 15.78 1.02 5.19
N GLY A 133 16.81 1.78 4.80
CA GLY A 133 16.76 2.77 3.73
C GLY A 133 16.83 4.23 4.18
N ALA A 134 17.02 4.52 5.48
CA ALA A 134 17.14 5.91 5.96
C ALA A 134 18.27 6.68 5.26
N ARG A 135 18.06 7.97 4.96
CA ARG A 135 19.09 8.88 4.45
C ARG A 135 20.03 9.33 5.59
N ILE A 136 20.78 8.40 6.16
CA ILE A 136 21.82 8.65 7.17
C ILE A 136 23.18 8.33 6.52
N PRO A 137 24.24 9.11 6.77
CA PRO A 137 25.60 8.76 6.36
C PRO A 137 26.08 7.54 7.17
N ASP A 138 25.75 6.35 6.68
CA ASP A 138 26.22 5.05 7.15
C ASP A 138 26.44 4.16 5.92
N ASP A 139 27.38 3.23 6.02
CA ASP A 139 27.92 2.51 4.86
C ASP A 139 26.98 1.40 4.36
N ASP A 140 25.96 1.01 5.13
CA ASP A 140 25.01 -0.03 4.71
C ASP A 140 23.55 0.30 5.07
N ARG A 141 22.96 1.18 4.25
CA ARG A 141 21.57 1.68 4.42
C ARG A 141 20.51 0.59 4.30
N GLU A 142 20.83 -0.59 3.79
CA GLU A 142 19.87 -1.66 3.47
C GLU A 142 20.26 -3.02 4.08
N VAL A 143 21.24 -3.05 4.99
CA VAL A 143 21.76 -4.28 5.64
C VAL A 143 20.67 -5.12 6.30
N LEU A 144 19.58 -4.50 6.75
CA LEU A 144 18.46 -5.18 7.41
C LEU A 144 17.37 -5.63 6.42
N LEU A 145 17.58 -5.45 5.12
CA LEU A 145 16.66 -5.81 4.04
C LEU A 145 17.08 -7.09 3.28
N ASP A 146 18.23 -7.69 3.61
CA ASP A 146 18.64 -8.99 3.08
C ASP A 146 18.00 -10.17 3.86
N LYS A 147 17.67 -11.26 3.15
CA LYS A 147 17.15 -12.53 3.68
C LYS A 147 15.97 -12.37 4.66
N ILE A 148 14.99 -11.56 4.28
CA ILE A 148 13.79 -11.35 5.07
C ILE A 148 12.96 -12.64 5.09
N PRO A 149 12.66 -13.22 6.26
CA PRO A 149 11.92 -14.47 6.35
C PRO A 149 10.47 -14.29 5.90
N ASN A 150 9.94 -15.33 5.25
CA ASN A 150 8.53 -15.44 4.87
C ASN A 150 8.00 -14.33 3.96
N VAL A 151 8.87 -13.71 3.16
CA VAL A 151 8.45 -12.97 1.95
C VAL A 151 7.84 -13.99 1.00
N THR A 152 6.53 -13.95 0.82
CA THR A 152 5.75 -15.02 0.20
C THR A 152 5.15 -14.52 -1.12
N PRO A 153 5.60 -15.05 -2.27
CA PRO A 153 5.02 -14.75 -3.56
C PRO A 153 3.54 -15.12 -3.61
N LEU A 154 2.69 -14.21 -4.10
CA LEU A 154 1.26 -14.40 -4.20
C LEU A 154 0.87 -14.89 -5.59
N ARG A 155 0.41 -16.14 -5.63
CA ARG A 155 -0.19 -16.77 -6.80
C ARG A 155 -1.72 -16.74 -6.72
N ALA A 156 -2.41 -17.41 -7.64
CA ALA A 156 -3.84 -17.25 -7.82
C ALA A 156 -4.69 -17.48 -6.56
N THR A 157 -4.35 -18.47 -5.73
CA THR A 157 -5.02 -18.71 -4.46
C THR A 157 -4.81 -17.55 -3.50
N GLY A 158 -3.57 -17.07 -3.34
CA GLY A 158 -3.25 -15.95 -2.45
C GLY A 158 -3.91 -14.64 -2.90
N LEU A 159 -3.91 -14.36 -4.21
CA LEU A 159 -4.59 -13.19 -4.77
C LEU A 159 -6.11 -13.26 -4.55
N ALA A 160 -6.73 -14.42 -4.75
CA ALA A 160 -8.17 -14.60 -4.51
C ALA A 160 -8.57 -14.37 -3.04
N MET A 161 -7.70 -14.70 -2.09
CA MET A 161 -7.92 -14.44 -0.65
C MET A 161 -7.95 -12.94 -0.31
N LEU A 162 -7.37 -12.08 -1.15
CA LEU A 162 -7.36 -10.63 -0.95
C LEU A 162 -8.67 -9.95 -1.39
N VAL A 163 -9.57 -10.64 -2.09
CA VAL A 163 -10.84 -10.05 -2.53
C VAL A 163 -11.64 -9.53 -1.33
N GLY A 164 -12.06 -8.27 -1.39
CA GLY A 164 -12.75 -7.59 -0.30
C GLY A 164 -11.81 -6.92 0.72
N GLN A 165 -10.49 -7.02 0.55
CA GLN A 165 -9.51 -6.36 1.41
C GLN A 165 -9.06 -5.01 0.84
N THR A 166 -8.72 -4.09 1.74
CA THR A 166 -7.95 -2.88 1.42
C THR A 166 -6.47 -3.20 1.57
N ILE A 167 -5.68 -2.83 0.57
CA ILE A 167 -4.24 -3.08 0.48
C ILE A 167 -3.49 -1.76 0.64
N PHE A 168 -2.38 -1.82 1.38
CA PHE A 168 -1.34 -0.81 1.39
C PHE A 168 -0.02 -1.48 1.02
N ALA A 169 0.67 -0.98 -0.01
CA ALA A 169 1.87 -1.64 -0.51
C ALA A 169 3.04 -0.68 -0.74
N VAL A 170 4.25 -1.19 -0.52
CA VAL A 170 5.50 -0.59 -1.03
C VAL A 170 5.79 -1.17 -2.41
N VAL A 171 6.09 -0.30 -3.36
CA VAL A 171 6.41 -0.69 -4.74
C VAL A 171 7.92 -0.61 -4.96
N TYR A 172 8.50 -1.71 -5.40
CA TYR A 172 9.90 -1.88 -5.73
C TYR A 172 10.16 -1.52 -7.19
N ASP A 173 11.34 -0.95 -7.44
CA ASP A 173 11.83 -0.56 -8.77
C ASP A 173 12.44 -1.74 -9.54
N SER A 174 12.67 -2.87 -8.85
CA SER A 174 13.21 -4.08 -9.45
C SER A 174 12.67 -5.32 -8.76
N ASP A 175 12.89 -6.49 -9.36
CA ASP A 175 12.47 -7.79 -8.83
C ASP A 175 12.82 -8.02 -7.36
N ILE A 176 11.84 -8.51 -6.61
CA ILE A 176 12.07 -9.08 -5.28
C ILE A 176 12.55 -10.53 -5.45
N SER A 177 13.86 -10.73 -5.24
CA SER A 177 14.46 -12.06 -5.33
C SER A 177 14.04 -12.97 -4.16
N ILE A 178 13.61 -14.19 -4.47
CA ILE A 178 13.15 -15.18 -3.47
C ILE A 178 14.05 -16.41 -3.44
N ASN A 179 14.51 -16.76 -2.25
CA ASN A 179 15.02 -18.09 -1.94
C ASN A 179 13.89 -18.94 -1.37
N TYR A 180 13.70 -20.16 -1.86
CA TYR A 180 12.58 -21.04 -1.44
C TYR A 180 12.96 -22.05 -0.34
N SER A 181 14.25 -22.17 0.00
CA SER A 181 14.73 -23.12 1.02
C SER A 181 15.94 -22.56 1.77
N PRO A 182 15.74 -21.89 2.93
CA PRO A 182 14.46 -21.49 3.53
C PRO A 182 13.76 -20.37 2.76
N LEU A 183 12.44 -20.19 2.95
CA LEU A 183 11.70 -19.09 2.30
C LEU A 183 12.15 -17.72 2.84
N THR A 184 12.92 -17.00 2.04
CA THR A 184 13.38 -15.64 2.34
C THR A 184 13.36 -14.78 1.09
N GLY A 185 13.06 -13.49 1.22
CA GLY A 185 13.18 -12.52 0.14
C GLY A 185 14.30 -11.51 0.36
N ASN A 186 14.87 -11.01 -0.73
CA ASN A 186 15.75 -9.84 -0.70
C ASN A 186 14.91 -8.59 -0.97
N LEU A 187 14.88 -7.67 0.01
CA LEU A 187 14.13 -6.42 -0.02
C LEU A 187 15.04 -5.19 -0.18
N GLN A 188 16.30 -5.40 -0.56
CA GLN A 188 17.27 -4.37 -0.93
C GLN A 188 16.90 -3.74 -2.28
N GLY A 189 17.48 -2.58 -2.58
CA GLY A 189 17.23 -1.87 -3.82
C GLY A 189 16.19 -0.75 -3.72
N ALA A 190 16.05 -0.04 -4.85
CA ALA A 190 15.24 1.17 -4.91
C ALA A 190 13.75 0.87 -4.82
N ASN A 191 13.01 1.86 -4.31
CA ASN A 191 11.55 1.81 -4.28
C ASN A 191 11.01 2.93 -5.15
N LEU A 192 9.94 2.62 -5.88
CA LEU A 192 9.16 3.60 -6.64
C LEU A 192 8.28 4.44 -5.70
N GLY A 193 7.76 3.83 -4.64
CA GLY A 193 6.96 4.51 -3.63
C GLY A 193 5.93 3.62 -2.95
N ILE A 194 4.74 4.18 -2.69
CA ILE A 194 3.62 3.48 -2.04
C ILE A 194 2.32 3.60 -2.84
N VAL A 195 1.48 2.58 -2.72
CA VAL A 195 0.13 2.55 -3.30
C VAL A 195 -0.89 2.05 -2.28
N GLY A 196 -2.15 2.39 -2.54
CA GLY A 196 -3.29 1.96 -1.74
C GLY A 196 -4.46 1.64 -2.66
N PHE A 197 -5.16 0.54 -2.43
CA PHE A 197 -6.33 0.16 -3.21
C PHE A 197 -7.17 -0.92 -2.54
N ASP A 198 -8.44 -1.01 -2.91
CA ASP A 198 -9.28 -2.15 -2.57
C ASP A 198 -9.22 -3.22 -3.65
N VAL A 199 -9.20 -4.49 -3.28
CA VAL A 199 -9.29 -5.60 -4.24
C VAL A 199 -10.76 -5.95 -4.46
N LEU A 200 -11.25 -5.69 -5.68
CA LEU A 200 -12.64 -5.91 -6.07
C LEU A 200 -12.89 -7.30 -6.64
N GLY A 201 -11.86 -7.93 -7.21
CA GLY A 201 -11.97 -9.24 -7.83
C GLY A 201 -10.67 -9.71 -8.47
N VAL A 202 -10.60 -11.01 -8.70
CA VAL A 202 -9.45 -11.69 -9.32
C VAL A 202 -9.98 -12.62 -10.41
N SER A 203 -9.35 -12.59 -11.59
CA SER A 203 -9.76 -13.40 -12.74
C SER A 203 -8.55 -14.04 -13.43
N SER A 204 -8.65 -15.34 -13.76
CA SER A 204 -7.67 -16.00 -14.62
C SER A 204 -7.48 -15.23 -15.93
N ARG A 205 -6.25 -15.26 -16.44
CA ARG A 205 -5.92 -14.66 -17.73
C ARG A 205 -5.99 -15.69 -18.84
N THR A 206 -6.43 -15.23 -20.01
CA THR A 206 -6.38 -16.00 -21.27
C THR A 206 -5.60 -15.28 -22.36
N ASP A 207 -5.04 -14.12 -22.03
CA ASP A 207 -4.34 -13.19 -22.92
C ASP A 207 -2.82 -13.18 -22.71
N GLY A 208 -2.30 -14.01 -21.81
CA GLY A 208 -0.89 -14.15 -21.50
C GLY A 208 -0.32 -15.54 -21.80
N SER A 209 0.88 -15.81 -21.27
CA SER A 209 1.50 -17.13 -21.29
C SER A 209 0.69 -18.15 -20.47
N SER A 210 1.01 -19.44 -20.63
CA SER A 210 0.42 -20.50 -19.80
C SER A 210 0.76 -20.38 -18.31
N SER A 211 1.78 -19.58 -17.94
CA SER A 211 2.19 -19.30 -16.56
C SER A 211 1.66 -17.97 -16.03
N SER A 212 0.92 -17.20 -16.83
CA SER A 212 0.43 -15.89 -16.42
C SER A 212 -0.45 -15.99 -15.18
N LEU A 213 -0.13 -15.17 -14.17
CA LEU A 213 -0.93 -15.09 -12.96
C LEU A 213 -2.19 -14.24 -13.19
N PRO A 214 -3.22 -14.41 -12.35
CA PRO A 214 -4.48 -13.70 -12.51
C PRO A 214 -4.36 -12.18 -12.61
N ALA A 215 -5.28 -11.57 -13.33
CA ALA A 215 -5.49 -10.14 -13.28
C ALA A 215 -6.34 -9.78 -12.06
N VAL A 216 -5.99 -8.69 -11.38
CA VAL A 216 -6.66 -8.20 -10.17
C VAL A 216 -7.34 -6.88 -10.47
N ARG A 217 -8.67 -6.83 -10.34
CA ARG A 217 -9.42 -5.57 -10.45
C ARG A 217 -9.40 -4.87 -9.10
N VAL A 218 -8.94 -3.62 -9.09
CA VAL A 218 -8.77 -2.84 -7.87
C VAL A 218 -9.45 -1.47 -7.97
N ARG A 219 -9.83 -0.89 -6.82
CA ARG A 219 -10.25 0.51 -6.71
C ARG A 219 -9.21 1.30 -5.95
N ILE A 220 -8.63 2.32 -6.58
CA ILE A 220 -7.53 3.09 -6.00
C ILE A 220 -7.99 3.85 -4.75
N ARG A 221 -7.17 3.81 -3.69
CA ARG A 221 -7.37 4.50 -2.42
C ARG A 221 -6.20 5.45 -2.14
N ASN A 222 -6.39 6.38 -1.20
CA ASN A 222 -5.34 7.30 -0.79
C ASN A 222 -4.29 6.55 0.06
N ALA A 223 -3.12 6.28 -0.52
CA ALA A 223 -2.04 5.55 0.16
C ALA A 223 -1.51 6.27 1.41
N GLY A 224 -1.51 7.61 1.42
CA GLY A 224 -1.10 8.39 2.57
C GLY A 224 -2.01 8.20 3.78
N MET A 225 -3.34 8.15 3.56
CA MET A 225 -4.29 7.85 4.63
C MET A 225 -4.15 6.42 5.16
N LEU A 226 -3.95 5.44 4.27
CA LEU A 226 -3.75 4.04 4.68
C LEU A 226 -2.45 3.84 5.44
N ARG A 227 -1.38 4.54 5.04
CA ARG A 227 -0.09 4.53 5.73
C ARG A 227 -0.26 4.87 7.21
N ASP A 228 -1.10 5.83 7.55
CA ASP A 228 -1.27 6.27 8.94
C ASP A 228 -2.34 5.45 9.72
N GLY A 229 -3.12 4.63 9.01
CA GLY A 229 -4.14 3.74 9.57
C GLY A 229 -3.58 2.43 10.14
N GLU A 230 -4.46 1.54 10.60
CA GLU A 230 -4.05 0.21 11.09
C GLU A 230 -3.58 -0.67 9.92
N LEU A 231 -2.45 -1.36 10.11
CA LEU A 231 -1.88 -2.27 9.12
C LEU A 231 -1.79 -3.66 9.69
N ALA A 232 -2.03 -4.68 8.86
CA ALA A 232 -1.90 -6.07 9.23
C ALA A 232 -1.12 -6.87 8.19
N LEU A 233 -0.51 -7.97 8.64
CA LEU A 233 0.20 -8.92 7.78
C LEU A 233 -0.75 -9.99 7.24
N PHE A 234 -0.51 -10.46 6.02
CA PHE A 234 -1.24 -11.60 5.46
C PHE A 234 -0.63 -12.91 5.98
N SER A 235 -0.99 -13.32 7.18
CA SER A 235 -0.27 -14.34 7.95
C SER A 235 -0.43 -15.77 7.43
N ASN A 236 -1.54 -16.07 6.73
CA ASN A 236 -1.80 -17.37 6.10
C ASN A 236 -1.68 -17.35 4.57
N ALA A 237 -0.89 -16.43 4.00
CA ALA A 237 -0.58 -16.46 2.57
C ALA A 237 -0.04 -17.85 2.15
N PRO A 238 -0.61 -18.47 1.09
CA PRO A 238 -0.16 -19.77 0.60
C PRO A 238 1.32 -19.73 0.23
N THR A 239 2.11 -20.63 0.81
CA THR A 239 3.56 -20.66 0.59
C THR A 239 3.90 -21.58 -0.59
N PRO A 240 4.49 -21.06 -1.68
CA PRO A 240 4.99 -21.89 -2.76
C PRO A 240 6.19 -22.75 -2.29
N GLN A 241 6.33 -23.93 -2.90
CA GLN A 241 7.43 -24.86 -2.62
C GLN A 241 8.69 -24.50 -3.41
N SER A 242 8.51 -23.90 -4.58
CA SER A 242 9.58 -23.42 -5.46
C SER A 242 9.08 -22.29 -6.36
N SER A 243 9.97 -21.74 -7.17
CA SER A 243 9.60 -20.77 -8.21
C SER A 243 8.60 -21.32 -9.23
N SER A 244 8.44 -22.64 -9.35
CA SER A 244 7.49 -23.21 -10.32
C SER A 244 6.33 -23.98 -9.69
N GLU A 245 6.43 -24.35 -8.40
CA GLU A 245 5.45 -25.23 -7.75
C GLU A 245 4.88 -24.63 -6.47
N PRO A 246 3.55 -24.69 -6.26
CA PRO A 246 2.54 -25.21 -7.19
C PRO A 246 2.32 -24.26 -8.38
N PHE A 247 1.97 -24.80 -9.54
CA PHE A 247 1.57 -23.99 -10.72
C PHE A 247 0.15 -23.39 -10.56
N ASP A 248 0.02 -22.48 -9.59
CA ASP A 248 -1.24 -21.90 -9.08
C ASP A 248 -1.67 -20.66 -9.88
N ILE A 249 -2.24 -20.86 -11.07
CA ILE A 249 -2.70 -19.79 -11.96
C ILE A 249 -4.22 -19.57 -11.96
N ASN A 250 -4.98 -20.47 -11.33
CA ASN A 250 -6.44 -20.46 -11.38
C ASN A 250 -7.02 -20.05 -10.02
N PRO A 251 -7.67 -18.88 -9.91
CA PRO A 251 -8.31 -18.47 -8.67
C PRO A 251 -9.37 -19.49 -8.25
N PRO A 252 -9.34 -20.02 -7.01
CA PRO A 252 -10.39 -20.89 -6.54
C PRO A 252 -11.71 -20.12 -6.39
N SER A 253 -12.84 -20.77 -6.66
CA SER A 253 -14.17 -20.18 -6.47
C SER A 253 -14.52 -19.94 -4.99
N SER A 254 -13.81 -20.60 -4.08
CA SER A 254 -13.96 -20.47 -2.63
C SER A 254 -12.58 -20.49 -1.98
N PRO A 255 -11.84 -19.37 -2.03
CA PRO A 255 -10.55 -19.28 -1.38
C PRO A 255 -10.72 -19.41 0.15
N PRO A 256 -9.71 -19.93 0.88
CA PRO A 256 -9.70 -19.86 2.33
C PRO A 256 -9.85 -18.42 2.81
N SER A 257 -10.42 -18.21 4.00
CA SER A 257 -10.43 -16.86 4.58
C SER A 257 -9.01 -16.38 4.87
N ILE A 258 -8.74 -15.13 4.54
CA ILE A 258 -7.52 -14.45 4.95
C ILE A 258 -7.44 -14.38 6.48
N GLN A 259 -6.24 -14.63 7.01
CA GLN A 259 -5.88 -14.40 8.40
C GLN A 259 -4.93 -13.22 8.45
N LEU A 260 -5.25 -12.29 9.34
CA LEU A 260 -4.47 -11.09 9.59
C LEU A 260 -3.56 -11.33 10.79
N GLY A 261 -2.28 -11.00 10.64
CA GLY A 261 -1.27 -11.06 11.68
C GLY A 261 -0.86 -9.67 12.14
N GLU A 262 -0.29 -9.60 13.35
CA GLU A 262 0.22 -8.36 13.93
C GLU A 262 1.38 -7.80 13.11
N PRO A 263 1.43 -6.46 12.87
CA PRO A 263 2.52 -5.79 12.15
C PRO A 263 3.78 -5.58 13.00
N ASN A 264 3.85 -6.21 14.18
CA ASN A 264 4.93 -6.05 15.14
C ASN A 264 5.80 -7.28 15.13
#